data_AF-A0A655I2G6-F1
#
_entry.id   AF-A0A655I2G6-F1
#
_cell.length_a   1.000
_cell.length_b   1.000
_cell.length_c   1.000
_cell.angle_alpha   90.00
_cell.angle_beta   90.00
_cell.angle_gamma   90.00
#
_symmetry.space_group_name_H-M   'P 1'
#
loop_
_entity.id
_entity.type
_entity.pdbx_description
1 polymer ?
#
loop_
_entity_poly.entity_id
_entity_poly.type
_entity_poly.pdbx_seq_one_letter_code
_entity_poly.pdbx_strand_id
1 'polypeptide(L)'
;MSYFARNRCSLLRVELQEHVAGLSRKDIARFAAYTRGRVQEVVAEVGEGAVAHLADVAQLLGVPVQPPVLENLPAVLPTVVAPPLTSRRLEIRLTTLLGAGFGLGIALTLSRLVAGLTPGLAASGMVAGVAIGLAVTAWVVNARALLHDRVVVDRWTGEVTASLRSVVEQLVATRVVAVETLLSTAISERDDAENARVADQVSIIDGELREHAVAAARAAALRDREMPAVRAALEAVRAELGEPGAPTTGLF
;
A
#
# COMPACT_ATOMS: atom_id res chain seq x y z
N MET A 1 -2.10 7.59 -3.22
CA MET A 1 -2.37 6.31 -2.53
C MET A 1 -1.52 6.09 -1.27
N SER A 2 -0.22 5.80 -1.40
CA SER A 2 0.66 5.48 -0.26
C SER A 2 0.76 6.62 0.78
N TYR A 3 0.71 7.88 0.35
CA TYR A 3 0.72 9.04 1.22
C TYR A 3 -0.54 9.12 2.12
N PHE A 4 -1.72 8.91 1.56
CA PHE A 4 -2.99 8.93 2.30
C PHE A 4 -3.04 7.81 3.37
N ALA A 5 -2.67 6.60 2.97
CA ALA A 5 -2.54 5.45 3.88
C ALA A 5 -1.59 5.73 5.05
N ARG A 6 -0.39 6.24 4.76
CA ARG A 6 0.61 6.61 5.78
C ARG A 6 0.13 7.73 6.69
N ASN A 7 -0.52 8.75 6.14
CA ASN A 7 -1.06 9.85 6.93
C ASN A 7 -2.13 9.36 7.91
N ARG A 8 -3.03 8.48 7.46
CA ARG A 8 -4.10 7.95 8.32
C ARG A 8 -3.56 7.05 9.43
N CYS A 9 -2.57 6.21 9.13
CA CYS A 9 -1.87 5.42 10.16
C CYS A 9 -1.14 6.31 11.17
N SER A 10 -0.51 7.39 10.71
CA SER A 10 0.17 8.37 11.57
C SER A 10 -0.81 9.09 12.49
N LEU A 11 -1.96 9.53 11.98
CA LEU A 11 -3.02 10.16 12.77
C LEU A 11 -3.57 9.21 13.83
N LEU A 12 -3.86 7.95 13.46
CA LEU A 12 -4.32 6.95 14.43
C LEU A 12 -3.26 6.70 15.52
N ARG A 13 -1.97 6.66 15.16
CA ARG A 13 -0.89 6.51 16.14
C ARG A 13 -0.92 7.65 17.17
N VAL A 14 -1.05 8.89 16.72
CA VAL A 14 -1.11 10.06 17.61
C VAL A 14 -2.34 9.98 18.51
N GLU A 15 -3.52 9.67 17.95
CA GLU A 15 -4.78 9.50 18.68
C GLU A 15 -4.67 8.44 19.78
N LEU A 16 -4.05 7.29 19.48
CA LEU A 16 -3.84 6.22 20.44
C LEU A 16 -2.81 6.59 21.51
N GLN A 17 -1.71 7.25 21.14
CA GLN A 17 -0.69 7.70 22.10
C GLN A 17 -1.24 8.74 23.09
N GLU A 18 -2.11 9.65 22.63
CA GLU A 18 -2.80 10.61 23.48
C GLU A 18 -3.73 9.92 24.48
N HIS A 19 -4.50 8.93 24.02
CA HIS A 19 -5.35 8.13 24.92
C HIS A 19 -4.52 7.36 25.96
N VAL A 20 -3.36 6.82 25.59
CA VAL A 20 -2.47 6.12 26.53
C VAL A 20 -1.98 7.04 27.65
N ALA A 21 -1.73 8.32 27.38
CA ALA A 21 -1.31 9.28 28.41
C ALA A 21 -2.38 9.48 29.51
N GLY A 22 -3.66 9.46 29.13
CA GLY A 22 -4.82 9.60 30.03
C GLY A 22 -5.33 8.30 30.66
N LEU A 23 -4.80 7.14 30.29
CA LEU A 23 -5.36 5.85 30.71
C LEU A 23 -5.23 5.60 32.22
N SER A 24 -6.36 5.22 32.81
CA SER A 24 -6.46 4.65 34.16
C SER A 24 -6.42 3.12 34.10
N ARG A 25 -6.02 2.49 35.22
CA ARG A 25 -5.84 1.04 35.31
C ARG A 25 -7.13 0.22 35.06
N LYS A 26 -8.30 0.85 35.22
CA LYS A 26 -9.62 0.23 35.00
C LYS A 26 -10.04 0.27 33.52
N ASP A 27 -9.49 1.20 32.75
CA ASP A 27 -9.94 1.46 31.38
C ASP A 27 -9.14 0.69 30.32
N ILE A 28 -8.09 -0.03 30.70
CA ILE A 28 -7.19 -0.73 29.77
C ILE A 28 -7.93 -1.78 28.90
N ALA A 29 -8.89 -2.51 29.47
CA ALA A 29 -9.69 -3.48 28.71
C ALA A 29 -10.62 -2.78 27.70
N ARG A 30 -11.21 -1.64 28.08
CA ARG A 30 -12.04 -0.81 27.20
C ARG A 30 -11.20 -0.19 26.07
N PHE A 31 -9.99 0.27 26.39
CA PHE A 31 -9.05 0.79 25.42
C PHE A 31 -8.66 -0.27 24.37
N ALA A 32 -8.36 -1.51 24.79
CA ALA A 32 -8.03 -2.56 23.84
C ALA A 32 -9.18 -2.88 22.86
N ALA A 33 -10.44 -2.82 23.32
CA ALA A 33 -11.61 -2.95 22.46
C ALA A 33 -11.78 -1.75 21.52
N TYR A 34 -11.58 -0.52 22.03
CA TYR A 34 -11.60 0.71 21.25
C TYR A 34 -10.56 0.70 20.12
N THR A 35 -9.30 0.37 20.44
CA THR A 35 -8.21 0.28 19.45
C THR A 35 -8.55 -0.72 18.35
N ARG A 36 -9.14 -1.87 18.67
CA ARG A 36 -9.55 -2.86 17.67
C ARG A 36 -10.59 -2.29 16.70
N GLY A 37 -11.62 -1.62 17.21
CA GLY A 37 -12.66 -1.00 16.38
C GLY A 37 -12.08 0.11 15.48
N ARG A 38 -11.27 1.00 16.03
CA ARG A 38 -10.64 2.10 15.27
C ARG A 38 -9.67 1.60 14.19
N VAL A 39 -8.90 0.56 14.49
CA VAL A 39 -8.02 -0.09 13.51
C VAL A 39 -8.83 -0.67 12.34
N GLN A 40 -9.97 -1.30 12.61
CA GLN A 40 -10.86 -1.82 11.56
C GLN A 40 -11.43 -0.70 10.69
N GLU A 41 -11.87 0.39 11.31
CA GLU A 41 -12.41 1.56 10.63
C GLU A 41 -11.37 2.21 9.71
N VAL A 42 -10.12 2.38 10.17
CA VAL A 42 -9.04 2.93 9.32
C VAL A 42 -8.73 2.02 8.14
N VAL A 43 -8.76 0.69 8.32
CA VAL A 43 -8.57 -0.25 7.20
C VAL A 43 -9.69 -0.10 6.16
N ALA A 44 -10.94 0.05 6.61
CA ALA A 44 -12.09 0.28 5.73
C ALA A 44 -11.97 1.61 4.98
N GLU A 45 -11.72 2.72 5.68
CA GLU A 45 -11.54 4.05 5.09
C GLU A 45 -10.43 4.07 4.02
N VAL A 46 -9.28 3.45 4.31
CA VAL A 46 -8.18 3.37 3.33
C VAL A 46 -8.53 2.45 2.17
N GLY A 47 -9.24 1.36 2.42
CA GLY A 47 -9.76 0.47 1.37
C GLY A 47 -10.71 1.19 0.42
N GLU A 48 -11.67 1.93 0.94
CA GLU A 48 -12.63 2.72 0.17
C GLU A 48 -11.93 3.86 -0.60
N GLY A 49 -11.05 4.61 0.06
CA GLY A 49 -10.27 5.66 -0.57
C GLY A 49 -9.38 5.13 -1.70
N ALA A 50 -8.81 3.92 -1.52
CA ALA A 50 -8.03 3.25 -2.56
C ALA A 50 -8.87 2.90 -3.80
N VAL A 51 -10.07 2.38 -3.60
CA VAL A 51 -11.01 2.08 -4.68
C VAL A 51 -11.40 3.35 -5.43
N ALA A 52 -11.75 4.41 -4.71
CA ALA A 52 -12.20 5.67 -5.32
C ALA A 52 -11.15 6.29 -6.25
N HIS A 53 -9.89 6.38 -5.81
CA HIS A 53 -8.86 7.02 -6.63
C HIS A 53 -8.23 6.08 -7.66
N LEU A 54 -8.34 4.76 -7.52
CA LEU A 54 -8.09 3.86 -8.66
C LEU A 54 -9.18 3.97 -9.73
N ALA A 55 -10.45 4.17 -9.34
CA ALA A 55 -11.54 4.41 -10.29
C ALA A 55 -11.37 5.74 -11.05
N ASP A 56 -10.93 6.80 -10.36
CA ASP A 56 -10.60 8.09 -10.98
C ASP A 56 -9.47 7.97 -12.03
N VAL A 57 -8.40 7.23 -11.72
CA VAL A 57 -7.31 6.95 -12.67
C VAL A 57 -7.80 6.14 -13.88
N ALA A 58 -8.63 5.12 -13.67
CA ALA A 58 -9.21 4.34 -14.76
C ALA A 58 -10.07 5.22 -15.69
N GLN A 59 -10.87 6.12 -15.11
CA GLN A 59 -11.69 7.07 -15.87
C GLN A 59 -10.82 8.05 -16.68
N LEU A 60 -9.74 8.57 -16.10
CA LEU A 60 -8.80 9.46 -16.80
C LEU A 60 -8.13 8.79 -18.01
N LEU A 61 -7.84 7.48 -17.90
CA LEU A 61 -7.26 6.69 -18.98
C LEU A 61 -8.31 6.25 -20.02
N GLY A 62 -9.59 6.55 -19.81
CA GLY A 62 -10.68 6.20 -20.72
C GLY A 62 -10.94 4.70 -20.81
N VAL A 63 -10.45 3.92 -19.84
CA VAL A 63 -10.66 2.48 -19.78
C VAL A 63 -11.74 2.21 -18.73
N PRO A 64 -12.88 1.61 -19.08
CA PRO A 64 -13.91 1.24 -18.12
C PRO A 64 -13.44 0.02 -17.31
N VAL A 65 -12.42 0.19 -16.48
CA VAL A 65 -12.01 -0.82 -15.50
C VAL A 65 -12.94 -0.69 -14.32
N GLN A 66 -13.90 -1.60 -14.21
CA GLN A 66 -14.61 -1.77 -12.97
C GLN A 66 -13.63 -2.44 -12.00
N PRO A 67 -13.17 -1.76 -10.93
CA PRO A 67 -12.19 -2.34 -10.04
C PRO A 67 -12.81 -3.61 -9.44
N PRO A 68 -12.06 -4.74 -9.42
CA PRO A 68 -12.60 -5.99 -8.91
C PRO A 68 -12.96 -5.74 -7.46
N VAL A 69 -14.22 -6.02 -7.11
CA VAL A 69 -14.66 -6.02 -5.73
C VAL A 69 -13.88 -7.15 -5.06
N LEU A 70 -12.77 -6.80 -4.43
CA LEU A 70 -11.98 -7.69 -3.58
C LEU A 70 -12.73 -7.90 -2.27
N GLU A 71 -13.93 -8.47 -2.37
CA GLU A 71 -14.79 -8.94 -1.28
C GLU A 71 -14.10 -10.04 -0.46
N ASN A 72 -13.13 -10.73 -1.07
CA ASN A 72 -12.46 -11.91 -0.53
C ASN A 72 -10.93 -11.81 -0.49
N LEU A 73 -10.35 -10.60 -0.45
CA LEU A 73 -9.01 -10.56 0.11
C LEU A 73 -9.18 -11.00 1.57
N PRO A 74 -8.43 -11.98 2.10
CA PRO A 74 -8.40 -12.16 3.53
C PRO A 74 -8.01 -10.78 4.04
N ALA A 75 -8.97 -10.06 4.61
CA ALA A 75 -8.68 -9.03 5.55
C ALA A 75 -7.91 -9.84 6.59
N VAL A 76 -6.58 -9.87 6.44
CA VAL A 76 -5.66 -10.16 7.52
C VAL A 76 -5.87 -8.96 8.42
N LEU A 77 -7.06 -8.96 9.04
CA LEU A 77 -7.43 -8.11 10.13
C LEU A 77 -6.24 -8.31 11.05
N PRO A 78 -5.53 -7.24 11.40
CA PRO A 78 -4.48 -7.37 12.39
C PRO A 78 -5.13 -8.12 13.54
N THR A 79 -4.67 -9.34 13.80
CA THR A 79 -5.16 -10.12 14.93
C THR A 79 -4.65 -9.36 16.12
N VAL A 80 -5.42 -8.36 16.56
CA VAL A 80 -5.08 -7.50 17.67
C VAL A 80 -5.24 -8.37 18.91
N VAL A 81 -4.17 -9.12 19.20
CA VAL A 81 -4.04 -9.94 20.40
C VAL A 81 -4.18 -9.01 21.59
N ALA A 82 -5.02 -9.38 22.55
CA ALA A 82 -5.25 -8.57 23.74
C ALA A 82 -3.91 -8.33 24.48
N PRO A 83 -3.70 -7.15 25.07
CA PRO A 83 -2.45 -6.86 25.77
C PRO A 83 -2.26 -7.90 26.90
N PRO A 84 -1.06 -8.51 27.05
CA PRO A 84 -0.82 -9.63 27.97
C PRO A 84 -0.71 -9.16 29.43
N LEU A 85 -1.81 -8.70 30.00
CA LEU A 85 -1.86 -8.09 31.34
C LEU A 85 -2.35 -9.07 32.43
N THR A 86 -3.07 -10.13 32.05
CA THR A 86 -3.74 -11.01 33.02
C THR A 86 -2.78 -11.97 33.74
N SER A 87 -1.86 -12.61 33.02
CA SER A 87 -0.87 -13.53 33.63
C SER A 87 0.09 -12.79 34.57
N ARG A 88 0.51 -11.58 34.17
CA ARG A 88 1.50 -10.78 34.88
C ARG A 88 0.94 -10.06 36.11
N ARG A 89 -0.37 -9.81 36.17
CA ARG A 89 -1.03 -9.29 37.39
C ARG A 89 -0.95 -10.26 38.57
N LEU A 90 -0.97 -11.56 38.29
CA LEU A 90 -0.83 -12.59 39.32
C LEU A 90 0.61 -12.62 39.87
N GLU A 91 1.58 -12.51 38.97
CA GLU A 91 3.01 -12.43 39.29
C GLU A 91 3.38 -11.14 40.07
N ILE A 92 2.82 -9.99 39.67
CA ILE A 92 2.98 -8.73 40.39
C ILE A 92 2.32 -8.80 41.77
N ARG A 93 1.13 -9.41 41.90
CA ARG A 93 0.51 -9.60 43.22
C ARG A 93 1.33 -10.51 44.13
N LEU A 94 1.90 -11.58 43.58
CA LEU A 94 2.77 -12.51 44.33
C LEU A 94 4.05 -11.82 44.80
N THR A 95 4.72 -11.08 43.92
CA THR A 95 5.93 -10.31 44.29
C THR A 95 5.64 -9.15 45.23
N THR A 96 4.46 -8.51 45.11
CA THR A 96 3.99 -7.48 46.05
C THR A 96 3.72 -8.07 47.43
N LEU A 97 3.04 -9.22 47.51
CA LEU A 97 2.77 -9.92 48.75
C LEU A 97 4.08 -10.40 49.41
N LEU A 98 5.02 -10.89 48.60
CA LEU A 98 6.32 -11.33 49.08
C LEU A 98 7.17 -10.16 49.59
N GLY A 99 7.21 -9.04 48.85
CA GLY A 99 7.92 -7.82 49.26
C GLY A 99 7.29 -7.15 50.49
N ALA A 100 5.96 -7.15 50.59
CA ALA A 100 5.24 -6.63 51.75
C ALA A 100 5.48 -7.50 53.00
N GLY A 101 5.49 -8.83 52.85
CA GLY A 101 5.80 -9.75 53.94
C GLY A 101 7.25 -9.60 54.43
N PHE A 102 8.19 -9.43 53.50
CA PHE A 102 9.61 -9.23 53.83
C PHE A 102 9.86 -7.86 54.52
N GLY A 103 9.27 -6.79 53.99
CA GLY A 103 9.37 -5.45 54.59
C GLY A 103 8.73 -5.36 55.98
N LEU A 104 7.60 -6.04 56.18
CA LEU A 104 6.96 -6.20 57.49
C LEU A 104 7.89 -6.91 58.48
N GLY A 105 8.55 -8.00 58.05
CA GLY A 105 9.50 -8.74 58.87
C GLY A 105 10.68 -7.88 59.35
N ILE A 106 11.29 -7.11 58.44
CA ILE A 106 12.41 -6.22 58.76
C ILE A 106 11.97 -5.06 59.67
N ALA A 107 10.79 -4.48 59.45
CA ALA A 107 10.27 -3.43 60.31
C ALA A 107 10.04 -3.94 61.74
N LEU A 108 9.53 -5.17 61.90
CA LEU A 108 9.29 -5.79 63.21
C LEU A 108 10.60 -6.14 63.95
N THR A 109 11.65 -6.55 63.24
CA THR A 109 12.96 -6.82 63.87
C THR A 109 13.63 -5.53 64.35
N LEU A 110 13.62 -4.47 63.53
CA LEU A 110 14.14 -3.13 63.89
C LEU A 110 13.33 -2.49 65.02
N SER A 111 12.01 -2.63 64.97
CA SER A 111 11.09 -2.18 66.01
C SER A 111 11.37 -2.84 67.36
N ARG A 112 11.65 -4.15 67.38
CA ARG A 112 12.08 -4.87 68.60
C ARG A 112 13.43 -4.40 69.14
N LEU A 113 14.37 -4.05 68.25
CA LEU A 113 15.66 -3.47 68.61
C LEU A 113 15.52 -2.10 69.28
N VAL A 114 14.58 -1.28 68.82
CA VAL A 114 14.32 0.08 69.37
C VAL A 114 13.43 0.05 70.61
N ALA A 115 12.52 -0.92 70.73
CA ALA A 115 11.67 -1.11 71.92
C ALA A 115 12.45 -1.34 73.22
N GLY A 116 13.71 -1.77 73.12
CA GLY A 116 14.60 -1.90 74.28
C GLY A 116 15.06 -0.57 74.89
N LEU A 117 14.78 0.59 74.26
CA LEU A 117 15.43 1.86 74.61
C LEU A 117 14.58 2.86 75.40
N THR A 118 13.24 2.75 75.49
CA THR A 118 12.42 3.52 76.48
C THR A 118 10.93 3.09 76.47
N PRO A 119 10.30 2.71 77.61
CA PRO A 119 9.00 2.02 77.61
C PRO A 119 7.74 2.89 77.38
N GLY A 120 7.82 4.21 77.62
CA GLY A 120 6.62 5.06 77.74
C GLY A 120 6.08 5.67 76.43
N LEU A 121 6.92 5.85 75.41
CA LEU A 121 6.58 6.47 74.12
C LEU A 121 6.73 5.50 72.93
N ALA A 122 7.30 4.32 73.17
CA ALA A 122 7.65 3.35 72.14
C ALA A 122 6.43 2.67 71.50
N ALA A 123 5.36 2.42 72.26
CA ALA A 123 4.22 1.65 71.78
C ALA A 123 3.41 2.38 70.69
N SER A 124 3.19 3.69 70.84
CA SER A 124 2.42 4.49 69.87
C SER A 124 3.24 4.84 68.63
N GLY A 125 4.53 5.19 68.82
CA GLY A 125 5.45 5.48 67.70
C GLY A 125 5.72 4.26 66.81
N MET A 126 5.74 3.07 67.40
CA MET A 126 5.94 1.80 66.69
C MET A 126 4.79 1.47 65.73
N VAL A 127 3.55 1.58 66.21
CA VAL A 127 2.36 1.29 65.38
C VAL A 127 2.23 2.30 64.24
N ALA A 128 2.48 3.58 64.52
CA ALA A 128 2.48 4.63 63.51
C ALA A 128 3.60 4.40 62.47
N GLY A 129 4.81 4.06 62.90
CA GLY A 129 5.95 3.80 62.02
C GLY A 129 5.72 2.60 61.09
N VAL A 130 5.15 1.51 61.61
CA VAL A 130 4.79 0.33 60.79
C VAL A 130 3.68 0.67 59.80
N ALA A 131 2.64 1.39 60.21
CA ALA A 131 1.56 1.79 59.32
C ALA A 131 2.06 2.70 58.18
N ILE A 132 2.93 3.67 58.49
CA ILE A 132 3.54 4.56 57.50
C ILE A 132 4.47 3.79 56.57
N GLY A 133 5.30 2.88 57.10
CA GLY A 133 6.19 2.04 56.29
C GLY A 133 5.40 1.18 55.29
N LEU A 134 4.33 0.52 55.75
CA LEU A 134 3.45 -0.27 54.89
C LEU A 134 2.73 0.57 53.84
N ALA A 135 2.26 1.76 54.21
CA ALA A 135 1.62 2.68 53.28
C ALA A 135 2.58 3.13 52.17
N VAL A 136 3.83 3.45 52.51
CA VAL A 136 4.87 3.86 51.54
C VAL A 136 5.26 2.69 50.64
N THR A 137 5.48 1.49 51.18
CA THR A 137 5.79 0.31 50.36
C THR A 137 4.64 -0.04 49.42
N ALA A 138 3.39 -0.01 49.90
CA ALA A 138 2.21 -0.23 49.07
C ALA A 138 2.09 0.85 47.98
N TRP A 139 2.38 2.11 48.30
CA TRP A 139 2.38 3.21 47.33
C TRP A 139 3.45 3.02 46.25
N VAL A 140 4.70 2.71 46.62
CA VAL A 140 5.80 2.50 45.68
C VAL A 140 5.52 1.32 44.74
N VAL A 141 5.00 0.21 45.27
CA VAL A 141 4.68 -0.96 44.45
C VAL A 141 3.50 -0.66 43.52
N ASN A 142 2.47 0.05 43.99
CA ASN A 142 1.36 0.45 43.13
C ASN A 142 1.81 1.45 42.05
N ALA A 143 2.67 2.42 42.39
CA ALA A 143 3.24 3.38 41.44
C ALA A 143 4.11 2.69 40.38
N ARG A 144 4.99 1.76 40.79
CA ARG A 144 5.80 0.96 39.85
C ARG A 144 4.93 0.08 38.95
N ALA A 145 3.88 -0.53 39.49
CA ALA A 145 2.97 -1.35 38.71
C ALA A 145 2.18 -0.52 37.69
N LEU A 146 1.80 0.72 38.04
CA LEU A 146 1.14 1.65 37.12
C LEU A 146 2.06 2.10 35.98
N LEU A 147 3.31 2.44 36.29
CA LEU A 147 4.30 2.82 35.28
C LEU A 147 4.62 1.66 34.33
N HIS A 148 4.76 0.45 34.87
CA HIS A 148 5.04 -0.73 34.06
C HIS A 148 3.84 -1.15 33.20
N ASP A 149 2.61 -1.03 33.72
CA ASP A 149 1.39 -1.25 32.93
C ASP A 149 1.33 -0.26 31.74
N ARG A 150 1.72 1.00 31.93
CA ARG A 150 1.79 2.01 30.85
C ARG A 150 2.81 1.65 29.76
N VAL A 151 4.02 1.21 30.13
CA VAL A 151 5.04 0.79 29.14
C VAL A 151 4.57 -0.40 28.32
N VAL A 152 3.86 -1.36 28.93
CA VAL A 152 3.32 -2.51 28.21
C VAL A 152 2.24 -2.09 27.21
N VAL A 153 1.34 -1.18 27.61
CA VAL A 153 0.29 -0.66 26.73
C VAL A 153 0.89 0.19 25.59
N ASP A 154 1.90 1.02 25.88
CA ASP A 154 2.59 1.82 24.86
C ASP A 154 3.30 0.91 23.83
N ARG A 155 4.02 -0.11 24.30
CA ARG A 155 4.67 -1.09 23.43
C ARG A 155 3.65 -1.85 22.57
N TRP A 156 2.57 -2.33 23.17
CA TRP A 156 1.49 -3.01 22.46
C TRP A 156 0.83 -2.10 21.41
N THR A 157 0.59 -0.83 21.74
CA THR A 157 0.04 0.16 20.80
C THR A 157 0.99 0.37 19.61
N GLY A 158 2.29 0.41 19.87
CA GLY A 158 3.33 0.43 18.83
C GLY A 158 3.28 -0.78 17.91
N GLU A 159 3.20 -1.99 18.47
CA GLU A 159 3.09 -3.26 17.74
C GLU A 159 1.82 -3.29 16.86
N VAL A 160 0.66 -2.88 17.41
CA VAL A 160 -0.61 -2.80 16.68
C VAL A 160 -0.54 -1.80 15.52
N THR A 161 0.05 -0.63 15.74
CA THR A 161 0.21 0.41 14.70
C THR A 161 1.12 -0.08 13.56
N ALA A 162 2.21 -0.77 13.89
CA ALA A 162 3.13 -1.34 12.90
C ALA A 162 2.45 -2.43 12.06
N SER A 163 1.67 -3.31 12.71
CA SER A 163 0.87 -4.33 12.04
C SER A 163 -0.18 -3.71 11.12
N LEU A 164 -0.92 -2.70 11.59
CA LEU A 164 -1.88 -1.95 10.77
C LEU A 164 -1.20 -1.37 9.52
N ARG A 165 -0.06 -0.69 9.68
CA ARG A 165 0.67 -0.10 8.55
C ARG A 165 1.03 -1.16 7.51
N SER A 166 1.55 -2.31 7.96
CA SER A 166 1.93 -3.40 7.07
C SER A 166 0.72 -3.95 6.30
N VAL A 167 -0.41 -4.19 6.98
CA VAL A 167 -1.66 -4.67 6.35
C VAL A 167 -2.17 -3.67 5.32
N VAL A 168 -2.17 -2.38 5.67
CA VAL A 168 -2.62 -1.32 4.76
C VAL A 168 -1.71 -1.19 3.54
N GLU A 169 -0.38 -1.25 3.72
CA GLU A 169 0.58 -1.23 2.60
C GLU A 169 0.39 -2.44 1.68
N GLN A 170 0.19 -3.64 2.24
CA GLN A 170 -0.09 -4.84 1.46
C GLN A 170 -1.42 -4.74 0.70
N LEU A 171 -2.47 -4.22 1.35
CA LEU A 171 -3.79 -4.03 0.76
C LEU A 171 -3.73 -3.12 -0.47
N VAL A 172 -3.03 -1.98 -0.35
CA VAL A 172 -2.83 -1.05 -1.46
C VAL A 172 -2.03 -1.71 -2.57
N ALA A 173 -0.95 -2.42 -2.25
CA ALA A 173 -0.13 -3.12 -3.24
C ALA A 173 -0.94 -4.16 -4.04
N THR A 174 -1.73 -5.01 -3.36
CA THR A 174 -2.55 -6.01 -4.04
C THR A 174 -3.62 -5.38 -4.93
N ARG A 175 -4.26 -4.28 -4.48
CA ARG A 175 -5.24 -3.56 -5.30
C ARG A 175 -4.60 -2.92 -6.53
N VAL A 176 -3.42 -2.31 -6.39
CA VAL A 176 -2.70 -1.71 -7.52
C VAL A 176 -2.34 -2.77 -8.56
N VAL A 177 -1.79 -3.92 -8.14
CA VAL A 177 -1.43 -5.02 -9.06
C VAL A 177 -2.68 -5.58 -9.76
N ALA A 178 -3.81 -5.70 -9.06
CA ALA A 178 -5.05 -6.18 -9.67
C ALA A 178 -5.56 -5.21 -10.75
N VAL A 179 -5.54 -3.91 -10.48
CA VAL A 179 -5.94 -2.88 -11.47
C VAL A 179 -4.95 -2.81 -12.64
N GLU A 180 -3.65 -2.89 -12.38
CA GLU A 180 -2.61 -2.90 -13.42
C GLU A 180 -2.79 -4.07 -14.38
N THR A 181 -3.14 -5.25 -13.87
CA THR A 181 -3.42 -6.43 -14.69
C THR A 181 -4.61 -6.18 -15.63
N LEU A 182 -5.73 -5.67 -15.09
CA LEU A 182 -6.93 -5.38 -15.88
C LEU A 182 -6.69 -4.28 -16.91
N LEU A 183 -5.96 -3.23 -16.53
CA LEU A 183 -5.59 -2.15 -17.43
C LEU A 183 -4.68 -2.66 -18.57
N SER A 184 -3.71 -3.50 -18.26
CA SER A 184 -2.81 -4.10 -19.26
C SER A 184 -3.57 -4.94 -20.28
N THR A 185 -4.54 -5.75 -19.82
CA THR A 185 -5.41 -6.53 -20.71
C THR A 185 -6.24 -5.62 -21.62
N ALA A 186 -6.89 -4.60 -21.05
CA ALA A 186 -7.74 -3.70 -21.84
C ALA A 186 -6.95 -2.86 -22.86
N ILE A 187 -5.72 -2.43 -22.52
CA ILE A 187 -4.82 -1.75 -23.47
C ILE A 187 -4.40 -2.72 -24.58
N SER A 188 -4.01 -3.95 -24.24
CA SER A 188 -3.62 -4.97 -25.23
C SER A 188 -4.75 -5.25 -26.24
N GLU A 189 -5.99 -5.40 -25.77
CA GLU A 189 -7.14 -5.63 -26.66
C GLU A 189 -7.39 -4.45 -27.63
N ARG A 190 -7.18 -3.22 -27.14
CA ARG A 190 -7.30 -2.02 -27.96
C ARG A 190 -6.19 -1.94 -29.02
N ASP A 191 -4.95 -2.19 -28.61
CA ASP A 191 -3.79 -2.18 -29.51
C ASP A 191 -3.92 -3.26 -30.58
N ASP A 192 -4.40 -4.45 -30.24
CA ASP A 192 -4.67 -5.53 -31.19
C ASP A 192 -5.75 -5.13 -32.21
N ALA A 193 -6.83 -4.49 -31.75
CA ALA A 193 -7.89 -4.02 -32.62
C ALA A 193 -7.43 -2.88 -33.55
N GLU A 194 -6.56 -1.98 -33.06
CA GLU A 194 -5.97 -0.91 -33.86
C GLU A 194 -5.00 -1.47 -34.90
N ASN A 195 -4.11 -2.38 -34.50
CA ASN A 195 -3.17 -3.06 -35.39
C ASN A 195 -3.89 -3.83 -36.50
N ALA A 196 -5.01 -4.51 -36.19
CA ALA A 196 -5.81 -5.20 -37.20
C ALA A 196 -6.41 -4.23 -38.23
N ARG A 197 -6.89 -3.06 -37.80
CA ARG A 197 -7.41 -2.02 -38.70
C ARG A 197 -6.31 -1.44 -39.59
N VAL A 198 -5.15 -1.16 -39.00
CA VAL A 198 -4.00 -0.64 -39.76
C VAL A 198 -3.53 -1.67 -40.78
N ALA A 199 -3.45 -2.95 -40.40
CA ALA A 199 -3.06 -4.03 -41.31
C ALA A 199 -4.05 -4.19 -42.49
N ASP A 200 -5.36 -4.07 -42.23
CA ASP A 200 -6.39 -4.08 -43.26
C ASP A 200 -6.24 -2.90 -44.24
N GLN A 201 -6.05 -1.68 -43.70
CA GLN A 201 -5.79 -0.49 -44.52
C GLN A 201 -4.54 -0.63 -45.39
N VAL A 202 -3.44 -1.17 -44.83
CA VAL A 202 -2.21 -1.41 -45.58
C VAL A 202 -2.45 -2.45 -46.69
N SER A 203 -3.20 -3.52 -46.41
CA SER A 203 -3.54 -4.53 -47.42
C SER A 203 -4.36 -3.95 -48.58
N ILE A 204 -5.27 -3.01 -48.29
CA ILE A 204 -6.05 -2.31 -49.33
C ILE A 204 -5.10 -1.47 -50.20
N ILE A 205 -4.25 -0.65 -49.57
CA ILE A 205 -3.30 0.22 -50.28
C ILE A 205 -2.32 -0.60 -51.13
N ASP A 206 -1.80 -1.71 -50.60
CA ASP A 206 -0.92 -2.62 -51.35
C ASP A 206 -1.63 -3.27 -52.55
N GLY A 207 -2.94 -3.55 -52.41
CA GLY A 207 -3.80 -4.01 -53.49
C GLY A 207 -3.91 -2.98 -54.62
N GLU A 208 -4.23 -1.73 -54.27
CA GLU A 208 -4.33 -0.60 -55.20
C GLU A 208 -2.99 -0.34 -55.92
N LEU A 209 -1.88 -0.32 -55.17
CA LEU A 209 -0.52 -0.18 -55.71
C LEU A 209 -0.20 -1.28 -56.72
N ARG A 210 -0.57 -2.53 -56.43
CA ARG A 210 -0.34 -3.66 -57.33
C ARG A 210 -1.19 -3.54 -58.59
N GLU A 211 -2.43 -3.08 -58.46
CA GLU A 211 -3.32 -2.86 -59.61
C GLU A 211 -2.78 -1.75 -60.53
N HIS A 212 -2.34 -0.64 -59.95
CA HIS A 212 -1.68 0.45 -60.69
C HIS A 212 -0.38 -0.01 -61.36
N ALA A 213 0.43 -0.81 -60.68
CA ALA A 213 1.66 -1.37 -61.27
C ALA A 213 1.35 -2.28 -62.47
N VAL A 214 0.32 -3.13 -62.37
CA VAL A 214 -0.14 -3.97 -63.49
C VAL A 214 -0.66 -3.14 -64.65
N ALA A 215 -1.46 -2.10 -64.37
CA ALA A 215 -1.97 -1.19 -65.40
C ALA A 215 -0.84 -0.42 -66.10
N ALA A 216 0.14 0.09 -65.35
CA ALA A 216 1.32 0.77 -65.88
C ALA A 216 2.18 -0.18 -66.74
N ALA A 217 2.40 -1.41 -66.29
CA ALA A 217 3.12 -2.42 -67.06
C ALA A 217 2.40 -2.76 -68.37
N ARG A 218 1.06 -2.88 -68.36
CA ARG A 218 0.26 -3.12 -69.57
C ARG A 218 0.32 -1.93 -70.54
N ALA A 219 0.20 -0.70 -70.04
CA ALA A 219 0.30 0.50 -70.85
C ALA A 219 1.70 0.65 -71.48
N ALA A 220 2.76 0.37 -70.72
CA ALA A 220 4.13 0.32 -71.24
C ALA A 220 4.29 -0.75 -72.33
N ALA A 221 3.75 -1.96 -72.13
CA ALA A 221 3.82 -3.03 -73.12
C ALA A 221 3.07 -2.69 -74.43
N LEU A 222 1.93 -2.01 -74.35
CA LEU A 222 1.21 -1.52 -75.53
C LEU A 222 2.01 -0.45 -76.26
N ARG A 223 2.53 0.55 -75.53
CA ARG A 223 3.39 1.59 -76.10
C ARG A 223 4.61 0.98 -76.80
N ASP A 224 5.27 0.01 -76.19
CA ASP A 224 6.45 -0.65 -76.76
C ASP A 224 6.12 -1.45 -78.04
N ARG A 225 4.88 -1.95 -78.17
CA ARG A 225 4.39 -2.59 -79.41
C ARG A 225 4.07 -1.59 -80.52
N GLU A 226 3.55 -0.41 -80.21
CA GLU A 226 3.18 0.60 -81.21
C GLU A 226 4.37 1.44 -81.69
N MET A 227 5.40 1.59 -80.85
CA MET A 227 6.55 2.45 -81.12
C MET A 227 7.32 2.13 -82.42
N PRO A 228 7.51 0.86 -82.83
CA PRO A 228 8.14 0.53 -84.11
C PRO A 228 7.36 1.05 -85.32
N ALA A 229 6.03 0.97 -85.29
CA ALA A 229 5.18 1.44 -86.37
C ALA A 229 5.22 2.98 -86.48
N VAL A 230 5.20 3.67 -85.34
CA VAL A 230 5.34 5.14 -85.28
C VAL A 230 6.73 5.57 -85.79
N ARG A 231 7.80 4.87 -85.42
CA ARG A 231 9.15 5.14 -85.95
C ARG A 231 9.22 4.95 -87.46
N ALA A 232 8.66 3.86 -87.99
CA ALA A 232 8.64 3.62 -89.43
C ALA A 232 7.86 4.69 -90.20
N ALA A 233 6.72 5.14 -89.67
CA ALA A 233 5.95 6.24 -90.26
C ALA A 233 6.74 7.56 -90.23
N LEU A 234 7.45 7.85 -89.12
CA LEU A 234 8.27 9.05 -89.00
C LEU A 234 9.48 9.03 -89.95
N GLU A 235 10.10 7.87 -90.15
CA GLU A 235 11.16 7.69 -91.15
C GLU A 235 10.64 7.89 -92.58
N ALA A 236 9.44 7.37 -92.91
CA ALA A 236 8.82 7.58 -94.22
C ALA A 236 8.53 9.07 -94.49
N VAL A 237 7.99 9.79 -93.51
CA VAL A 237 7.72 11.24 -93.62
C VAL A 237 9.02 12.04 -93.77
N ARG A 238 10.09 11.68 -93.04
CA ARG A 238 11.41 12.32 -93.22
C ARG A 238 11.98 12.09 -94.61
N ALA A 239 11.79 10.89 -95.17
CA ALA A 239 12.21 10.57 -96.53
C ALA A 239 11.44 11.39 -97.59
N GLU A 240 10.13 11.63 -97.39
CA GLU A 240 9.33 12.49 -98.28
C GLU A 240 9.67 13.98 -98.16
N LEU A 241 9.96 14.47 -96.95
CA LEU A 241 10.33 15.87 -96.70
C LEU A 241 11.76 16.22 -97.13
N GLY A 242 12.55 15.22 -97.57
CA GLY A 242 13.90 15.44 -98.07
C GLY A 242 14.92 15.84 -96.99
N GLU A 243 14.63 15.62 -95.70
CA GLU A 243 15.62 15.82 -94.64
C GLU A 243 16.54 14.60 -94.53
N PRO A 244 17.85 14.73 -94.79
CA PRO A 244 18.79 13.64 -94.59
C PRO A 244 18.93 13.36 -93.08
N GLY A 245 18.75 12.10 -92.69
CA GLY A 245 18.77 11.66 -91.31
C GLY A 245 20.01 12.12 -90.54
N ALA A 246 19.79 12.68 -89.35
CA ALA A 246 20.88 13.00 -88.43
C ALA A 246 21.61 11.71 -88.02
N PRO A 247 22.95 11.70 -88.06
CA PRO A 247 23.73 10.50 -87.82
C PRO A 247 23.64 10.06 -86.35
N THR A 248 23.51 8.74 -86.16
CA THR A 248 23.83 8.02 -84.92
C THR A 248 25.17 8.50 -84.37
N THR A 249 25.12 9.36 -83.36
CA THR A 249 26.28 9.68 -82.53
C THR A 249 26.21 8.76 -81.32
N GLY A 250 27.00 7.69 -81.35
CA GLY A 250 27.29 6.93 -80.15
C GLY A 250 28.13 7.78 -79.19
N LEU A 251 27.98 7.53 -77.89
CA LEU A 251 28.98 7.72 -76.82
C LEU A 251 28.36 7.25 -75.50
N PHE A 252 29.10 6.34 -74.84
CA PHE A 252 29.10 5.86 -73.43
C PHE A 252 27.79 5.78 -72.62
#